data_AF-A0AA47IE52-F1
#
_entry.id   AF-A0AA47IE52-F1
#
_cell.length_a   1.000
_cell.length_b   1.000
_cell.length_c   1.000
_cell.angle_alpha   90.00
_cell.angle_beta   90.00
_cell.angle_gamma   90.00
#
_symmetry.space_group_name_H-M   'P 1'
#
loop_
_entity.id
_entity.type
_entity.pdbx_description
1 polymer ?
#
loop_
_entity_poly.entity_id
_entity_poly.type
_entity_poly.pdbx_seq_one_letter_code
_entity_poly.pdbx_strand_id
1 'polypeptide(L)'
;MVTINDNEMRWRAGEILRAPKVLSGARIGSGVTLLGHVTIGENAFIGAGSVVTRNIPEGTLAYGNPAYVQGDRPMGEWLAGASQQLFQSKEEI
;
A
#
# COMPACT_ATOMS: atom_id res chain seq x y z
N MET A 1 -3.64 -16.83 3.68
CA MET A 1 -2.26 -17.25 4.05
C MET A 1 -1.35 -16.86 2.90
N VAL A 2 -0.45 -15.91 3.12
CA VAL A 2 0.59 -15.58 2.12
C VAL A 2 1.82 -16.38 2.52
N THR A 3 2.24 -17.31 1.68
CA THR A 3 3.46 -18.07 1.90
C THR A 3 4.55 -17.49 1.03
N ILE A 4 5.74 -17.32 1.63
CA ILE A 4 6.97 -17.17 0.88
C ILE A 4 7.83 -18.38 1.26
N ASN A 5 8.18 -19.19 0.27
CA ASN A 5 8.70 -20.54 0.49
C ASN A 5 10.24 -20.64 0.49
N ASP A 6 10.95 -19.53 0.70
CA ASP A 6 12.41 -19.53 0.64
C ASP A 6 13.01 -19.05 1.96
N ASN A 7 14.03 -19.75 2.46
CA ASN A 7 14.82 -19.36 3.64
C ASN A 7 15.49 -17.99 3.45
N GLU A 8 15.77 -17.65 2.20
CA GLU A 8 16.20 -16.32 1.76
C GLU A 8 15.41 -16.00 0.49
N MET A 9 14.57 -14.96 0.51
CA MET A 9 13.85 -14.55 -0.69
C MET A 9 14.85 -14.20 -1.79
N ARG A 10 15.02 -15.07 -2.78
CA ARG A 10 15.94 -14.85 -3.89
C ARG A 10 15.15 -14.88 -5.18
N TRP A 11 15.21 -13.80 -5.96
CA TRP A 11 14.63 -13.77 -7.31
C TRP A 11 15.66 -14.20 -8.35
N ARG A 12 15.19 -14.76 -9.48
CA ARG A 12 15.98 -15.30 -10.60
C ARG A 12 17.32 -14.55 -10.77
N ALA A 13 18.44 -15.26 -10.52
CA ALA A 13 19.83 -14.78 -10.48
C ALA A 13 20.46 -14.55 -9.08
N GLY A 14 19.78 -14.91 -7.99
CA GLY A 14 20.40 -15.03 -6.67
C GLY A 14 20.50 -13.73 -5.88
N GLU A 15 19.89 -12.66 -6.37
CA GLU A 15 19.73 -11.41 -5.62
C GLU A 15 18.77 -11.60 -4.45
N ILE A 16 19.19 -11.11 -3.27
CA ILE A 16 18.35 -11.08 -2.07
C ILE A 16 17.25 -10.05 -2.28
N LEU A 17 16.00 -10.50 -2.27
CA LEU A 17 14.82 -9.67 -2.30
C LEU A 17 14.78 -8.81 -1.03
N ARG A 18 14.89 -7.49 -1.18
CA ARG A 18 14.76 -6.61 -0.02
C ARG A 18 13.30 -6.43 0.38
N ALA A 19 13.10 -6.14 1.66
CA ALA A 19 11.81 -5.75 2.18
C ALA A 19 11.23 -4.56 1.38
N PRO A 20 9.91 -4.49 1.20
CA PRO A 20 9.24 -3.30 0.68
C PRO A 20 9.64 -2.06 1.47
N LYS A 21 9.80 -0.93 0.78
CA LYS A 21 10.02 0.37 1.42
C LYS A 21 8.69 1.10 1.49
N VAL A 22 8.32 1.58 2.66
CA VAL A 22 7.14 2.42 2.87
C VAL A 22 7.63 3.78 3.33
N LEU A 23 7.49 4.80 2.50
CA LEU A 23 7.98 6.15 2.79
C LEU A 23 7.00 6.92 3.70
N SER A 24 7.42 8.11 4.15
CA SER A 24 6.68 8.91 5.13
C SER A 24 5.24 9.20 4.68
N GLY A 25 4.29 9.07 5.60
CA GLY A 25 2.87 9.35 5.34
C GLY A 25 2.15 8.37 4.39
N ALA A 26 2.85 7.37 3.84
CA ALA A 26 2.21 6.33 3.05
C ALA A 26 1.24 5.50 3.92
N ARG A 27 0.11 5.12 3.32
CA ARG A 27 -0.97 4.39 4.00
C ARG A 27 -1.23 3.08 3.29
N ILE A 28 -1.36 2.01 4.07
CA ILE A 28 -1.58 0.66 3.57
C ILE A 28 -2.93 0.18 4.07
N GLY A 29 -3.87 -0.08 3.16
CA GLY A 29 -5.17 -0.65 3.48
C GLY A 29 -5.07 -2.07 4.05
N SER A 30 -6.14 -2.51 4.71
CA SER A 30 -6.20 -3.86 5.29
C SER A 30 -6.03 -4.95 4.23
N GLY A 31 -5.30 -6.01 4.54
CA GLY A 31 -5.13 -7.18 3.66
C GLY A 31 -4.29 -6.93 2.39
N VAL A 32 -3.51 -5.86 2.33
CA VAL A 32 -2.58 -5.60 1.22
C VAL A 32 -1.40 -6.58 1.26
N THR A 33 -1.00 -7.07 0.09
CA THR A 33 0.24 -7.82 -0.11
C THR A 33 1.24 -6.96 -0.89
N LEU A 34 2.44 -6.74 -0.33
CA LEU A 34 3.53 -6.03 -0.99
C LEU A 34 4.60 -7.04 -1.43
N LEU A 35 4.93 -7.08 -2.73
CA LEU A 35 6.08 -7.87 -3.19
C LEU A 35 7.38 -7.18 -2.74
N GLY A 36 8.46 -7.95 -2.54
CA GLY A 36 9.74 -7.35 -2.20
C GLY A 36 10.28 -6.44 -3.30
N HIS A 37 11.24 -5.60 -2.93
CA HIS A 37 11.82 -4.51 -3.71
C HIS A 37 10.89 -3.35 -4.11
N VAL A 38 9.57 -3.43 -3.86
CA VAL A 38 8.69 -2.30 -4.16
C VAL A 38 8.89 -1.15 -3.17
N THR A 39 8.78 0.07 -3.66
CA THR A 39 8.75 1.30 -2.86
C THR A 39 7.38 1.94 -2.97
N ILE A 40 6.77 2.24 -1.83
CA ILE A 40 5.53 3.00 -1.69
C ILE A 40 5.91 4.45 -1.39
N GLY A 41 5.66 5.34 -2.35
CA GLY A 41 6.00 6.76 -2.28
C GLY A 41 5.35 7.50 -1.11
N GLU A 42 5.89 8.66 -0.78
CA GLU A 42 5.38 9.48 0.33
C GLU A 42 3.91 9.83 0.13
N ASN A 43 3.11 9.79 1.20
CA ASN A 43 1.68 10.12 1.17
C ASN A 43 0.79 9.25 0.24
N ALA A 44 1.35 8.22 -0.42
CA ALA A 44 0.60 7.31 -1.27
C ALA A 44 -0.40 6.47 -0.44
N PHE A 45 -1.50 6.05 -1.06
CA PHE A 45 -2.48 5.18 -0.43
C PHE A 45 -2.71 3.91 -1.24
N ILE A 46 -2.53 2.76 -0.58
CA ILE A 46 -2.82 1.45 -1.15
C ILE A 46 -4.18 0.98 -0.67
N GLY A 47 -5.13 0.78 -1.59
CA GLY A 47 -6.47 0.29 -1.26
C GLY A 47 -6.43 -1.13 -0.66
N ALA A 48 -7.40 -1.44 0.20
CA ALA A 48 -7.51 -2.73 0.86
C ALA A 48 -7.52 -3.91 -0.12
N GLY A 49 -6.95 -5.05 0.27
CA GLY A 49 -6.92 -6.29 -0.53
C GLY A 49 -6.05 -6.25 -1.79
N SER A 50 -5.22 -5.21 -1.96
CA SER A 50 -4.40 -5.03 -3.17
C SER A 50 -3.12 -5.87 -3.16
N VAL A 51 -2.62 -6.24 -4.34
CA VAL A 51 -1.33 -6.92 -4.53
C VAL A 51 -0.38 -5.99 -5.29
N VAL A 52 0.60 -5.42 -4.58
CA VAL A 52 1.52 -4.44 -5.14
C VAL A 52 2.74 -5.14 -5.72
N THR A 53 2.90 -5.06 -7.03
CA THR A 53 3.95 -5.76 -7.79
C THR A 53 5.03 -4.83 -8.34
N ARG A 54 4.92 -3.51 -8.13
CA ARG A 54 5.82 -2.46 -8.63
C ARG A 54 5.78 -1.23 -7.72
N ASN A 55 6.75 -0.33 -7.89
CA ASN A 55 6.81 0.93 -7.14
C ASN A 55 5.53 1.76 -7.35
N ILE A 56 5.10 2.43 -6.29
CA ILE A 56 3.94 3.33 -6.28
C ILE A 56 4.45 4.76 -6.08
N PRO A 57 4.13 5.71 -6.98
CA PRO A 57 4.54 7.11 -6.84
C PRO A 57 3.94 7.80 -5.62
N GLU A 58 4.58 8.88 -5.18
CA GLU A 58 4.10 9.73 -4.09
C GLU A 58 2.71 10.32 -4.36
N GLY A 59 1.91 10.53 -3.31
CA GLY A 59 0.60 11.18 -3.40
C GLY A 59 -0.45 10.47 -4.26
N THR A 60 -0.19 9.23 -4.69
CA THR A 60 -1.10 8.48 -5.57
C THR A 60 -2.00 7.52 -4.80
N LEU A 61 -3.15 7.19 -5.41
CA LEU A 61 -3.94 6.02 -5.05
C LEU A 61 -3.57 4.85 -5.95
N ALA A 62 -3.25 3.72 -5.35
CA ALA A 62 -3.13 2.46 -6.07
C ALA A 62 -4.01 1.38 -5.44
N TYR A 63 -4.72 0.62 -6.27
CA TYR A 63 -5.44 -0.56 -5.81
C TYR A 63 -5.57 -1.64 -6.90
N GLY A 64 -5.94 -2.85 -6.47
CA GLY A 64 -6.21 -3.99 -7.34
C GLY A 64 -5.24 -5.16 -7.14
N ASN A 65 -5.49 -6.25 -7.85
CA ASN A 65 -4.60 -7.42 -7.91
C ASN A 65 -4.37 -7.78 -9.40
N PRO A 66 -3.27 -7.32 -10.03
CA PRO A 66 -2.21 -6.48 -9.45
C PRO A 66 -2.64 -5.01 -9.28
N ALA A 67 -1.98 -4.29 -8.36
CA ALA A 67 -2.32 -2.91 -8.03
C ALA A 67 -1.86 -1.92 -9.11
N TYR A 68 -2.76 -1.11 -9.65
CA TYR A 68 -2.47 -0.03 -10.60
C TYR A 68 -2.76 1.33 -9.97
N VAL A 69 -2.01 2.35 -10.37
CA VAL A 69 -2.29 3.75 -10.01
C VAL A 69 -3.60 4.17 -10.68
N GLN A 70 -4.48 4.82 -9.92
CA GLN A 70 -5.83 5.18 -10.34
C GLN A 70 -6.00 6.70 -10.49
N GLY A 71 -4.99 7.46 -10.07
CA GLY A 71 -4.94 8.91 -10.17
C GLY A 71 -4.15 9.53 -9.02
N ASP A 72 -3.86 10.82 -9.19
CA ASP A 72 -3.27 11.67 -8.16
C ASP A 72 -4.40 12.11 -7.23
N ARG A 73 -4.26 11.87 -5.92
CA ARG A 73 -5.20 12.40 -4.93
C ARG A 73 -4.42 12.88 -3.72
N PRO A 74 -4.23 14.20 -3.56
CA PRO A 74 -3.46 14.75 -2.45
C PRO A 74 -4.10 14.37 -1.10
N MET A 75 -3.26 14.25 -0.07
CA MET A 75 -3.60 13.79 1.29
C MET A 75 -4.88 14.42 1.87
N GLY A 76 -5.17 15.69 1.53
CA GLY A 76 -6.35 16.43 2.00
C GLY A 76 -7.71 15.86 1.56
N GLU A 77 -7.80 15.25 0.38
CA GLU A 77 -9.07 14.72 -0.14
C GLU A 77 -9.47 13.39 0.53
N TRP A 78 -8.49 12.63 1.02
CA TRP A 78 -8.72 11.32 1.66
C TRP A 78 -9.36 11.41 3.04
N LEU A 79 -8.97 12.42 3.82
CA LEU A 79 -9.45 12.61 5.20
C LEU A 79 -10.84 13.25 5.25
N ALA A 80 -11.16 14.09 4.27
CA ALA A 80 -12.46 14.77 4.17
C ALA A 80 -13.62 13.77 3.95
N GLY A 81 -13.39 12.67 3.24
CA GLY A 81 -14.42 11.66 3.00
C GLY A 81 -14.48 10.55 4.05
N ALA A 82 -13.33 10.01 4.47
CA ALA A 82 -13.32 8.80 5.29
C ALA A 82 -13.18 9.07 6.80
N SER A 83 -12.36 10.03 7.22
CA SER A 83 -12.05 10.18 8.65
C SER A 83 -13.13 10.95 9.43
N GLN A 84 -13.70 12.01 8.85
CA GLN A 84 -14.71 12.81 9.55
C GLN A 84 -16.00 12.04 9.82
N GLN A 85 -16.42 11.19 8.88
CA GLN A 85 -17.61 10.34 9.04
C GLN A 85 -17.38 9.11 9.94
N LEU A 86 -16.15 8.57 9.99
CA LEU A 86 -15.83 7.39 10.81
C LEU A 86 -15.56 7.72 12.29
N PHE A 87 -15.16 8.95 12.62
CA PHE A 87 -15.00 9.37 14.02
C PHE A 87 -16.28 9.98 14.61
N GLN A 88 -17.17 10.55 13.81
CA GLN A 88 -18.47 11.06 14.30
C GLN A 88 -19.48 9.95 14.64
N SER A 89 -19.32 8.73 14.11
CA SER A 89 -20.25 7.61 14.36
C SER A 89 -19.88 6.73 15.57
N LYS A 90 -18.80 7.05 16.30
CA LYS A 90 -18.33 6.28 17.48
C LYS A 90 -18.71 6.89 18.83
N GLU A 91 -19.46 7.99 18.85
CA GLU A 91 -19.95 8.64 20.08
C GLU A 91 -21.45 8.37 20.36
N GLU A 92 -22.12 7.52 19.57
CA GLU A 92 -23.56 7.20 19.70
C GLU A 92 -23.87 5.74 20.06
N ILE A 93 -23.00 5.05 20.80
CA ILE A 93 -23.32 3.74 21.43
C ILE A 93 -22.96 3.75 22.90
#